data_AF-A0A2H0V5I7-F1
#
_entry.id   AF-A0A2H0V5I7-F1
#
_cell.length_a   1.000
_cell.length_b   1.000
_cell.length_c   1.000
_cell.angle_alpha   90.00
_cell.angle_beta   90.00
_cell.angle_gamma   90.00
#
_symmetry.space_group_name_H-M   'P 1'
#
loop_
_entity.id
_entity.type
_entity.pdbx_description
1 polymer ?
#
loop_
_entity_poly.entity_id
_entity_poly.type
_entity_poly.pdbx_seq_one_letter_code
_entity_poly.pdbx_strand_id
1 'polypeptide(L)'
;MFDDTKMTKIDYRHEYLTVEKLMREFFQQVNFCGRFCPKVDKSIGCCACNYYYDDDRFVKGIGKRLCLERSVIYGKPKENRKKCNYHEDGVGCKLVTHRSCLCNSFICLEMKHFLRIRFGIDYDHIEVDRNLREMIRCKAELINVKLFKALITVWIMKVKQVNSRK
;
A
#
# COMPACT_ATOMS: atom_id res chain seq x y z
N MET A 1 -37.87 -18.73 -1.50
CA MET A 1 -37.12 -18.78 -0.24
C MET A 1 -35.65 -18.86 -0.63
N PHE A 2 -34.97 -17.72 -0.69
CA PHE A 2 -33.57 -17.66 -1.10
C PHE A 2 -32.73 -18.10 0.10
N ASP A 3 -31.98 -19.19 -0.08
CA ASP A 3 -31.07 -19.74 0.91
C ASP A 3 -29.80 -18.87 0.93
N ASP A 4 -29.79 -17.86 1.79
CA ASP A 4 -28.69 -16.93 2.04
C ASP A 4 -27.58 -17.52 2.94
N THR A 5 -27.60 -18.83 3.20
CA THR A 5 -26.77 -19.44 4.23
C THR A 5 -25.49 -20.06 3.70
N LYS A 6 -24.60 -19.20 3.18
CA LYS A 6 -23.13 -19.23 3.37
C LYS A 6 -22.48 -18.10 2.56
N MET A 7 -22.81 -16.85 2.89
CA MET A 7 -21.96 -15.74 2.50
C MET A 7 -20.59 -15.95 3.16
N THR A 8 -19.64 -16.48 2.40
CA THR A 8 -18.32 -16.90 2.89
C THR A 8 -17.67 -15.73 3.62
N LYS A 9 -17.34 -15.93 4.90
CA LYS A 9 -16.70 -14.93 5.73
C LYS A 9 -15.42 -14.46 5.02
N ILE A 10 -15.33 -13.16 4.73
CA ILE A 10 -14.18 -12.57 4.05
C ILE A 10 -12.92 -12.84 4.89
N ASP A 11 -11.91 -13.48 4.28
CA ASP A 11 -10.57 -13.53 4.87
C ASP A 11 -9.86 -12.20 4.60
N TYR A 12 -10.16 -11.20 5.42
CA TYR A 12 -9.57 -9.86 5.28
C TYR A 12 -8.05 -9.87 5.30
N ARG A 13 -7.41 -10.83 5.99
CA ARG A 13 -5.94 -10.90 6.05
C ARG A 13 -5.40 -11.31 4.69
N HIS A 14 -5.96 -12.37 4.11
CA HIS A 14 -5.60 -12.80 2.77
C HIS A 14 -5.87 -11.70 1.73
N GLU A 15 -7.02 -11.06 1.82
CA GLU A 15 -7.41 -9.98 0.91
C GLU A 15 -6.48 -8.77 1.02
N TYR A 16 -6.09 -8.38 2.23
CA TYR A 16 -5.14 -7.29 2.44
C TYR A 16 -3.78 -7.58 1.81
N LEU A 17 -3.21 -8.77 2.08
CA LEU A 17 -1.92 -9.17 1.52
C LEU A 17 -1.97 -9.32 -0.01
N THR A 18 -3.14 -9.68 -0.55
CA THR A 18 -3.37 -9.71 -2.00
C THR A 18 -3.35 -8.31 -2.60
N VAL A 19 -4.06 -7.36 -2.00
CA VAL A 19 -4.03 -5.95 -2.41
C VAL A 19 -2.62 -5.38 -2.30
N GLU A 20 -1.90 -5.65 -1.21
CA GLU A 20 -0.50 -5.24 -1.04
C GLU A 20 0.40 -5.75 -2.18
N LYS A 21 0.26 -7.03 -2.55
CA LYS A 21 1.00 -7.62 -3.67
C LYS A 21 0.71 -6.88 -4.98
N LEU A 22 -0.57 -6.58 -5.26
CA LEU A 22 -0.98 -5.84 -6.45
C LEU A 22 -0.41 -4.42 -6.46
N MET A 23 -0.50 -3.69 -5.34
CA MET A 23 0.05 -2.34 -5.21
C MET A 23 1.56 -2.34 -5.42
N ARG A 24 2.28 -3.34 -4.87
CA ARG A 24 3.72 -3.48 -5.10
C ARG A 24 4.04 -3.73 -6.57
N GLU A 25 3.31 -4.61 -7.24
CA GLU A 25 3.47 -4.84 -8.68
C GLU A 25 3.21 -3.56 -9.49
N PHE A 26 2.17 -2.81 -9.16
CA PHE A 26 1.87 -1.53 -9.80
C PHE A 26 3.05 -0.55 -9.67
N PHE A 27 3.53 -0.29 -8.45
CA PHE A 27 4.60 0.66 -8.23
C PHE A 27 5.96 0.22 -8.78
N GLN A 28 6.25 -1.08 -8.78
CA GLN A 28 7.46 -1.64 -9.40
C GLN A 28 7.49 -1.37 -10.91
N GLN A 29 6.34 -1.48 -11.58
CA GLN A 29 6.27 -1.22 -13.02
C GLN A 29 6.27 0.26 -13.38
N VAL A 30 5.75 1.10 -12.50
CA VAL A 30 5.85 2.56 -12.64
C VAL A 30 7.30 3.01 -12.48
N ASN A 31 8.05 2.40 -11.54
CA ASN A 31 9.46 2.66 -11.25
C ASN A 31 9.85 4.15 -11.18
N PHE A 32 8.94 4.99 -10.65
CA PHE A 32 9.13 6.44 -10.62
C PHE A 32 10.31 6.83 -9.72
N CYS A 33 10.32 6.31 -8.49
CA CYS A 33 11.31 6.71 -7.48
C CYS A 33 12.75 6.36 -7.86
N GLY A 34 12.98 5.30 -8.65
CA GLY A 34 14.31 4.91 -9.09
C GLY A 34 15.00 5.93 -10.00
N ARG A 35 14.23 6.82 -10.64
CA ARG A 35 14.77 7.82 -11.59
C ARG A 35 14.49 9.27 -11.20
N PHE A 36 13.38 9.53 -10.52
CA PHE A 36 12.85 10.89 -10.36
C PHE A 36 12.70 11.32 -8.89
N CYS A 37 13.09 10.50 -7.91
CA CYS A 37 13.03 10.91 -6.52
C CYS A 37 14.11 11.96 -6.23
N PRO A 38 13.77 13.23 -5.92
CA PRO A 38 14.77 14.29 -5.70
C PRO A 38 15.60 14.08 -4.43
N LYS A 39 15.24 13.11 -3.58
CA LYS A 39 15.87 12.83 -2.29
C LYS A 39 15.88 11.32 -2.02
N VAL A 40 16.77 10.61 -2.71
CA VAL A 40 17.29 9.33 -2.20
C VAL A 40 18.24 9.59 -1.00
N ASP A 41 18.59 10.85 -0.73
CA ASP A 41 19.39 11.25 0.43
C ASP A 41 18.57 12.13 1.39
N LYS A 42 18.47 11.66 2.65
CA LYS A 42 18.09 12.38 3.89
C LYS A 42 16.65 12.35 4.43
N SER A 43 15.59 12.08 3.65
CA SER A 43 14.26 11.91 4.25
C SER A 43 13.26 11.25 3.29
N ILE A 44 12.88 10.01 3.58
CA ILE A 44 11.93 9.20 2.79
C ILE A 44 10.57 9.90 2.77
N GLY A 45 10.03 10.28 1.61
CA GLY A 45 8.74 11.01 1.54
C GLY A 45 7.55 10.29 2.22
N CYS A 46 7.52 8.95 2.25
CA CYS A 46 6.48 8.21 2.99
C CYS A 46 6.76 8.05 4.50
N CYS A 47 7.95 8.44 4.98
CA CYS A 47 8.38 8.27 6.38
C CYS A 47 9.03 9.53 7.00
N ALA A 48 9.05 10.65 6.29
CA ALA A 48 9.63 11.91 6.74
C ALA A 48 8.55 12.73 7.44
N CYS A 49 8.84 13.11 8.68
CA CYS A 49 8.27 14.25 9.41
C CYS A 49 6.82 14.64 9.07
N ASN A 50 5.88 14.19 9.90
CA ASN A 50 4.55 14.78 10.09
C ASN A 50 3.54 14.67 8.95
N TYR A 51 3.86 14.09 7.78
CA TYR A 51 2.85 13.96 6.71
C TYR A 51 1.74 12.96 7.04
N TYR A 52 2.09 11.84 7.67
CA TYR A 52 1.14 10.85 8.17
C TYR A 52 1.75 10.10 9.36
N TYR A 53 1.12 10.18 10.52
CA TYR A 53 1.41 9.24 11.60
C TYR A 53 0.76 7.91 11.23
N ASP A 54 1.59 6.88 11.07
CA ASP A 54 1.09 5.52 10.89
C ASP A 54 0.49 5.05 12.22
N ASP A 55 -0.83 5.02 12.25
CA ASP A 55 -1.61 4.65 13.41
C ASP A 55 -1.99 3.16 13.45
N ASP A 56 -1.18 2.31 12.80
CA ASP A 56 -1.26 0.85 12.89
C ASP A 56 -1.37 0.34 14.35
N ARG A 57 -0.92 1.14 15.33
CA ARG A 57 -0.97 0.87 16.78
C ARG A 57 -2.38 0.91 17.37
N PHE A 58 -3.34 1.64 16.78
CA PHE A 58 -4.74 1.68 17.27
C PHE A 58 -5.72 0.85 16.41
N VAL A 59 -5.21 0.03 15.49
CA VAL A 59 -6.08 -0.66 14.51
C VAL A 59 -6.71 -1.93 15.09
N LYS A 60 -8.03 -1.84 15.34
CA LYS A 60 -8.93 -2.99 15.59
C LYS A 60 -9.04 -3.88 14.33
N GLY A 61 -9.39 -5.15 14.49
CA GLY A 61 -9.51 -6.10 13.36
C GLY A 61 -8.22 -6.89 13.10
N ILE A 62 -7.88 -7.12 11.83
CA ILE A 62 -6.67 -7.88 11.45
C ILE A 62 -5.37 -7.07 11.57
N GLY A 63 -5.43 -5.76 11.83
CA GLY A 63 -4.26 -4.87 11.88
C GLY A 63 -3.24 -5.27 12.94
N LYS A 64 -3.72 -5.59 14.13
CA LYS A 64 -2.88 -6.15 15.21
C LYS A 64 -2.16 -7.41 14.76
N ARG A 65 -2.86 -8.31 14.05
CA ARG A 65 -2.27 -9.55 13.53
C ARG A 65 -1.20 -9.26 12.48
N LEU A 66 -1.47 -8.37 11.53
CA LEU A 66 -0.48 -7.95 10.52
C LEU A 66 0.77 -7.33 11.17
N CYS A 67 0.61 -6.51 12.22
CA CYS A 67 1.74 -5.94 12.96
C CYS A 67 2.58 -6.99 13.70
N LEU A 68 1.93 -7.98 14.31
CA LEU A 68 2.62 -9.09 14.96
C LEU A 68 3.39 -9.93 13.93
N GLU A 69 2.75 -10.31 12.83
CA GLU A 69 3.38 -11.05 11.74
C GLU A 69 4.57 -10.28 11.14
N ARG A 70 4.40 -8.97 10.89
CA ARG A 70 5.48 -8.07 10.46
C ARG A 70 6.65 -8.08 11.44
N SER A 71 6.38 -8.04 12.74
CA SER A 71 7.42 -8.04 13.78
C SER A 71 8.16 -9.37 13.87
N VAL A 72 7.48 -10.49 13.61
CA VAL A 72 8.11 -11.82 13.53
C VAL A 72 9.05 -11.91 12.33
N ILE A 73 8.64 -11.38 11.16
CA ILE A 73 9.42 -11.47 9.92
C ILE A 73 10.60 -10.49 9.92
N TYR A 74 10.38 -9.26 10.38
CA TYR A 74 11.32 -8.14 10.16
C TYR A 74 11.92 -7.57 11.45
N GLY A 75 11.57 -8.15 12.60
CA GLY A 75 11.90 -7.63 13.92
C GLY A 75 10.96 -6.49 14.36
N LYS A 76 11.00 -6.22 15.66
CA LYS A 76 10.19 -5.14 16.26
C LYS A 76 10.74 -3.76 15.87
N PRO A 77 9.85 -2.77 15.67
CA PRO A 77 10.27 -1.38 15.50
C PRO A 77 11.01 -0.90 16.76
N LYS A 78 12.13 -0.20 16.61
CA LYS A 78 12.84 0.45 17.72
C LYS A 78 12.10 1.76 18.06
N GLU A 79 11.86 2.01 19.33
CA GLU A 79 11.32 3.30 19.77
C GLU A 79 12.36 4.42 19.54
N ASN A 80 11.90 5.65 19.27
CA ASN A 80 12.72 6.86 19.11
C ASN A 80 13.62 6.96 17.87
N ARG A 81 13.05 6.84 16.66
CA ARG A 81 13.75 7.19 15.41
C ARG A 81 13.03 8.29 14.63
N LYS A 82 13.79 9.27 14.14
CA LYS A 82 13.33 10.27 13.15
C LYS A 82 13.04 9.66 11.76
N LYS A 83 13.50 8.42 11.52
CA LYS A 83 13.34 7.63 10.29
C LYS A 83 12.50 6.38 10.57
N CYS A 84 11.83 5.85 9.54
CA CYS A 84 11.10 4.57 9.63
C CYS A 84 12.00 3.42 10.10
N ASN A 85 11.49 2.60 11.00
CA ASN A 85 12.18 1.44 11.58
C ASN A 85 12.53 0.34 10.58
N TYR A 86 11.86 0.35 9.44
CA TYR A 86 12.05 -0.64 8.37
C TYR A 86 12.81 -0.07 7.18
N HIS A 87 13.40 1.12 7.31
CA HIS A 87 14.27 1.68 6.29
C HIS A 87 15.73 1.62 6.74
N GLU A 88 16.60 1.29 5.79
CA GLU A 88 18.04 1.25 5.96
C GLU A 88 18.70 2.16 4.92
N ASP A 89 19.64 3.00 5.36
CA ASP A 89 20.32 3.96 4.50
C ASP A 89 21.11 3.21 3.42
N GLY A 90 21.00 3.65 2.15
CA GLY A 90 21.63 2.99 1.00
C GLY A 90 20.94 1.70 0.52
N VAL A 91 20.10 1.06 1.34
CA VAL A 91 19.39 -0.19 1.00
C VAL A 91 17.90 0.06 0.69
N GLY A 92 17.29 1.04 1.36
CA GLY A 92 15.88 1.37 1.19
C GLY A 92 14.96 0.69 2.21
N CYS A 93 13.70 0.49 1.82
CA CYS A 93 12.69 -0.17 2.67
C CYS A 93 12.88 -1.69 2.66
N LYS A 94 13.09 -2.30 3.83
CA LYS A 94 13.24 -3.75 4.02
C LYS A 94 11.91 -4.53 3.99
N LEU A 95 10.77 -3.84 4.09
CA LEU A 95 9.45 -4.51 4.04
C LEU A 95 9.15 -4.96 2.61
N VAL A 96 9.19 -6.26 2.39
CA VAL A 96 8.72 -6.88 1.13
C VAL A 96 7.23 -7.17 1.20
N THR A 97 6.74 -7.58 2.37
CA THR A 97 5.33 -7.88 2.67
C THR A 97 4.89 -7.25 4.00
N HIS A 98 3.59 -7.30 4.30
CA HIS A 98 2.97 -6.81 5.53
C HIS A 98 3.20 -5.32 5.75
N ARG A 99 3.29 -4.54 4.69
CA ARG A 99 3.39 -3.09 4.75
C ARG A 99 2.14 -2.50 5.43
N SER A 100 2.26 -1.31 6.01
CA SER A 100 1.10 -0.61 6.56
C SER A 100 0.24 0.00 5.47
N CYS A 101 -0.98 0.43 5.80
CA CYS A 101 -1.86 1.12 4.84
C CYS A 101 -1.14 2.30 4.20
N LEU A 102 -0.47 3.11 5.02
CA LEU A 102 0.28 4.28 4.56
C LEU A 102 1.41 3.91 3.59
N CYS A 103 2.17 2.86 3.91
CA CYS A 103 3.24 2.37 3.05
C CYS A 103 2.73 1.89 1.67
N ASN A 104 1.49 1.43 1.61
CA ASN A 104 0.85 0.93 0.41
C ASN A 104 0.06 2.00 -0.35
N SER A 105 -0.33 3.10 0.29
CA SER A 105 -1.20 4.13 -0.30
C SER A 105 -0.46 5.39 -0.72
N PHE A 106 0.56 5.82 0.03
CA PHE A 106 1.18 7.13 -0.16
C PHE A 106 2.01 7.22 -1.44
N ILE A 107 1.83 8.33 -2.17
CA ILE A 107 2.73 8.79 -3.24
C ILE A 107 2.92 10.31 -3.13
N CYS A 108 4.03 10.83 -3.63
CA CYS A 108 4.26 12.28 -3.69
C CYS A 108 3.49 12.94 -4.85
N LEU A 109 3.37 14.28 -4.81
CA LEU A 109 2.63 15.04 -5.81
C LEU A 109 3.22 14.86 -7.21
N GLU A 110 4.55 14.81 -7.32
CA GLU A 110 5.28 14.61 -8.57
C GLU A 110 4.95 13.24 -9.17
N MET A 111 4.90 12.19 -8.33
CA MET A 111 4.49 10.86 -8.78
C MET A 111 3.03 10.85 -9.21
N LYS A 112 2.13 11.51 -8.48
CA LYS A 112 0.71 11.64 -8.88
C LYS A 112 0.57 12.32 -10.24
N HIS A 113 1.30 13.41 -10.46
CA HIS A 113 1.33 14.11 -11.74
C HIS A 113 1.88 13.20 -12.86
N PHE A 114 2.98 12.49 -12.59
CA PHE A 114 3.56 11.54 -13.53
C PHE A 114 2.58 10.42 -13.91
N LEU A 115 1.86 9.84 -12.95
CA LEU A 115 0.85 8.81 -13.20
C LEU A 115 -0.26 9.33 -14.12
N ARG A 116 -0.73 10.55 -13.87
CA ARG A 116 -1.78 11.19 -14.66
C ARG A 116 -1.32 11.45 -16.10
N ILE A 117 -0.16 12.08 -16.28
CA ILE A 117 0.33 12.47 -17.61
C ILE A 117 0.81 11.26 -18.41
N ARG A 118 1.55 10.33 -17.80
CA ARG A 118 2.17 9.22 -18.52
C ARG A 118 1.21 8.06 -18.78
N PHE A 119 0.33 7.75 -17.84
CA PHE A 119 -0.51 6.55 -17.88
C PHE A 119 -2.02 6.83 -17.87
N GLY A 120 -2.44 8.10 -17.73
CA GLY A 120 -3.87 8.43 -17.60
C GLY A 120 -4.48 7.79 -16.35
N ILE A 121 -3.72 7.76 -15.25
CA ILE A 121 -4.15 7.24 -13.96
C ILE A 121 -4.29 8.42 -12.99
N ASP A 122 -5.53 8.70 -12.58
CA ASP A 122 -5.79 9.65 -11.50
C ASP A 122 -5.77 8.91 -10.16
N TYR A 123 -4.62 8.98 -9.50
CA TYR A 123 -4.38 8.25 -8.26
C TYR A 123 -4.79 9.09 -7.05
N ASP A 124 -5.75 8.60 -6.27
CA ASP A 124 -6.14 9.19 -4.99
C ASP A 124 -5.60 8.36 -3.82
N HIS A 125 -4.53 8.86 -3.19
CA HIS A 125 -3.91 8.18 -2.05
C HIS A 125 -4.82 8.14 -0.82
N ILE A 126 -5.75 9.09 -0.66
CA ILE A 126 -6.70 9.12 0.46
C ILE A 126 -7.72 8.00 0.29
N GLU A 127 -8.25 7.84 -0.93
CA GLU A 127 -9.18 6.75 -1.22
C GLU A 127 -8.53 5.37 -1.08
N VAL A 128 -7.31 5.21 -1.58
CA VAL A 128 -6.53 3.96 -1.44
C VAL A 128 -6.29 3.64 0.05
N ASP A 129 -5.86 4.63 0.84
CA ASP A 129 -5.65 4.48 2.29
C ASP A 129 -6.94 4.09 3.02
N ARG A 130 -8.05 4.75 2.69
CA ARG A 130 -9.39 4.44 3.24
C ARG A 130 -9.78 2.99 2.97
N ASN A 131 -9.68 2.53 1.72
CA ASN A 131 -10.02 1.15 1.36
C ASN A 131 -9.17 0.14 2.14
N LEU A 132 -7.85 0.36 2.21
CA LEU A 132 -6.95 -0.48 2.99
C LEU A 132 -7.32 -0.51 4.49
N ARG A 133 -7.64 0.65 5.09
CA ARG A 133 -8.03 0.72 6.51
C ARG A 133 -9.35 0.01 6.80
N GLU A 134 -10.35 0.13 5.92
CA GLU A 134 -11.62 -0.57 6.12
C GLU A 134 -11.44 -2.09 5.99
N MET A 135 -10.52 -2.57 5.14
CA MET A 135 -10.14 -3.98 5.12
C MET A 135 -9.48 -4.40 6.43
N ILE A 136 -8.51 -3.62 6.93
CA ILE A 136 -7.82 -3.97 8.17
C ILE A 136 -8.79 -3.98 9.38
N ARG A 137 -9.79 -3.08 9.37
CA ARG A 137 -10.85 -3.00 10.39
C ARG A 137 -11.95 -4.05 10.24
N CYS A 138 -11.88 -4.89 9.21
CA CYS A 138 -12.91 -5.89 8.87
C CYS A 138 -14.29 -5.27 8.59
N LYS A 139 -14.31 -4.06 8.00
CA LYS A 139 -15.53 -3.28 7.71
C LYS A 139 -15.83 -3.15 6.21
N ALA A 140 -14.90 -3.53 5.35
CA ALA A 140 -15.08 -3.43 3.91
C ALA A 140 -16.04 -4.52 3.38
N GLU A 141 -17.06 -4.13 2.63
CA GLU A 141 -17.92 -5.09 1.93
C GLU A 141 -17.13 -5.87 0.86
N LEU A 142 -17.51 -7.13 0.63
CA LEU A 142 -16.83 -8.00 -0.34
C LEU A 142 -16.78 -7.37 -1.75
N ILE A 143 -17.87 -6.72 -2.16
CA ILE A 143 -17.94 -6.04 -3.46
C ILE A 143 -16.91 -4.91 -3.56
N ASN A 144 -16.74 -4.12 -2.50
CA ASN A 144 -15.77 -3.02 -2.46
C ASN A 144 -14.33 -3.55 -2.53
N VAL A 145 -14.04 -4.65 -1.82
CA VAL A 145 -12.73 -5.32 -1.92
C VAL A 145 -12.45 -5.82 -3.35
N LYS A 146 -13.45 -6.41 -4.00
CA LYS A 146 -13.34 -6.88 -5.40
C LYS A 146 -13.10 -5.73 -6.38
N LEU A 147 -13.89 -4.66 -6.27
CA LEU A 147 -13.77 -3.47 -7.11
C LEU A 147 -12.41 -2.80 -6.94
N PHE A 148 -11.92 -2.70 -5.70
CA PHE A 148 -10.62 -2.12 -5.41
C PHE A 148 -9.47 -2.94 -6.03
N LYS A 149 -9.50 -4.28 -5.92
CA LYS A 149 -8.53 -5.16 -6.60
C LYS A 149 -8.60 -5.05 -8.12
N ALA A 150 -9.81 -4.93 -8.68
CA ALA A 150 -9.99 -4.77 -10.12
C ALA A 150 -9.40 -3.43 -10.59
N LEU A 151 -9.61 -2.34 -9.85
CA LEU A 151 -9.05 -1.03 -10.14
C LEU A 151 -7.52 -1.06 -10.21
N ILE A 152 -6.86 -1.68 -9.21
CA ILE A 152 -5.39 -1.79 -9.20
C ILE A 152 -4.90 -2.65 -10.37
N THR A 153 -5.62 -3.73 -10.69
CA THR A 153 -5.31 -4.56 -11.88
C THR A 153 -5.39 -3.75 -13.17
N VAL A 154 -6.39 -2.89 -13.32
CA VAL A 154 -6.51 -1.97 -14.48
C VAL A 154 -5.33 -1.01 -14.53
N TRP A 155 -4.89 -0.46 -13.40
CA TRP A 155 -3.70 0.39 -13.35
C TRP A 155 -2.44 -0.35 -13.80
N ILE A 156 -2.24 -1.58 -13.32
CA ILE A 156 -1.14 -2.46 -13.76
C ILE A 156 -1.18 -2.65 -15.28
N MET A 157 -2.34 -2.98 -15.83
CA MET A 157 -2.49 -3.20 -17.28
C MET A 157 -2.18 -1.94 -18.09
N LYS A 158 -2.65 -0.77 -17.65
CA LYS A 158 -2.34 0.52 -18.29
C LYS A 158 -0.83 0.78 -18.32
N VAL A 159 -0.14 0.55 -17.20
CA VAL A 159 1.31 0.72 -17.12
C VAL A 159 2.05 -0.25 -18.05
N LYS A 160 1.66 -1.54 -18.06
CA LYS A 160 2.22 -2.55 -18.98
C LYS A 160 2.09 -2.13 -20.43
N GLN A 161 0.88 -1.77 -20.85
CA GLN A 161 0.58 -1.37 -22.22
C GLN A 161 1.40 -0.16 -22.68
N VAL A 162 1.57 0.83 -21.80
CA VAL A 162 2.32 2.05 -22.11
C VAL A 162 3.84 1.80 -22.13
N ASN A 163 4.33 0.87 -21.30
CA ASN A 163 5.74 0.50 -21.27
C ASN A 163 6.13 -0.44 -22.42
N SER A 164 5.24 -1.31 -22.90
CA SER A 164 5.51 -2.23 -24.03
C SER A 164 5.53 -1.55 -25.40
N ARG A 165 5.09 -0.29 -25.49
CA ARG A 165 5.10 0.54 -26.72
C ARG A 165 6.39 1.36 -26.87
N LYS A 166 7.33 1.22 -25.94
CA LYS A 166 8.66 1.86 -25.96
C LYS A 166 9.70 0.80 -26.26
#